data_AF-A0A183T2Y9-F1
#
_entry.id   AF-A0A183T2Y9-F1
#
_cell.length_a   1.000
_cell.length_b   1.000
_cell.length_c   1.000
_cell.angle_alpha   90.00
_cell.angle_beta   90.00
_cell.angle_gamma   90.00
#
_symmetry.space_group_name_H-M   'P 1'
#
loop_
_entity.id
_entity.type
_entity.pdbx_description
1 polymer ?
#
loop_
_entity_poly.entity_id
_entity_poly.type
_entity_poly.pdbx_seq_one_letter_code
_entity_poly.pdbx_strand_id
1 'polypeptide(L)'
;MHPRPPNTTNIAAHINVNGAQLKSVDTFSYLGSNLSRSTKIDDEVTHRITKARQAFGCIQNIAWNRHGLHLNPKFKMFNAVIISTLLYGADTWTIYQKQAHNLNHFHLSCLRSILKLR
;
A
#
# COMPACT_ATOMS: atom_id res chain seq x y z
N MET A 1 8.25 13.46 27.52
CA MET A 1 7.36 13.94 26.44
C MET A 1 8.18 14.89 25.57
N HIS A 2 8.55 14.48 24.35
CA HIS A 2 9.30 15.37 23.45
C HIS A 2 8.37 16.43 22.84
N PRO A 3 8.77 17.71 22.82
CA PRO A 3 7.99 18.75 22.15
C PRO A 3 7.93 18.47 20.66
N ARG A 4 6.74 18.66 20.07
CA ARG A 4 6.53 18.62 18.63
C ARG A 4 7.39 19.72 17.97
N PRO A 5 8.12 19.43 16.89
CA PRO A 5 8.86 20.49 16.20
C PRO A 5 7.88 21.57 15.72
N PRO A 6 8.28 22.85 15.78
CA PRO A 6 7.44 23.94 15.31
C PRO A 6 7.10 23.70 13.84
N ASN A 7 5.85 23.97 13.47
CA ASN A 7 5.33 23.83 12.11
C ASN A 7 6.34 24.43 11.12
N THR A 8 7.09 23.57 10.43
CA THR A 8 8.11 23.98 9.47
C THR A 8 7.40 24.69 8.32
N THR A 9 7.54 26.01 8.28
CA THR A 9 7.16 26.85 7.15
C THR A 9 7.70 26.21 5.88
N ASN A 10 6.79 25.81 4.99
CA ASN A 10 7.05 25.01 3.81
C ASN A 10 7.80 25.87 2.77
N ILE A 11 9.13 25.83 2.79
CA ILE A 11 9.95 26.50 1.78
C ILE A 11 9.90 25.65 0.52
N ALA A 12 9.18 26.10 -0.49
CA ALA A 12 9.17 25.47 -1.80
C ALA A 12 10.58 25.57 -2.42
N ALA A 13 11.24 24.43 -2.64
CA ALA A 13 12.54 24.40 -3.28
C ALA A 13 12.42 24.95 -4.72
N HIS A 14 13.30 25.89 -5.07
CA HIS A 14 13.32 26.54 -6.38
C HIS A 14 14.33 25.83 -7.28
N ILE A 15 13.89 24.78 -7.97
CA ILE A 15 14.76 23.94 -8.81
C ILE A 15 14.44 24.21 -10.27
N ASN A 16 15.44 24.62 -11.05
CA ASN A 16 15.33 24.84 -12.50
C ASN A 16 16.07 23.73 -13.25
N VAL A 17 15.43 23.16 -14.27
CA VAL A 17 16.01 22.17 -15.18
C VAL A 17 15.85 22.69 -16.60
N ASN A 18 16.96 22.88 -17.33
CA ASN A 18 16.96 23.41 -18.70
C ASN A 18 16.16 24.73 -18.88
N GLY A 19 16.21 25.61 -17.88
CA GLY A 19 15.47 26.89 -17.89
C GLY A 19 14.00 26.80 -17.48
N ALA A 20 13.46 25.61 -17.22
CA ALA A 20 12.10 25.42 -16.71
C ALA A 20 12.12 25.18 -15.19
N GLN A 21 11.27 25.89 -14.45
CA GLN A 21 11.10 25.69 -13.01
C GLN A 21 10.24 24.45 -12.73
N LEU A 22 10.74 23.55 -11.89
CA LEU A 22 9.98 22.37 -11.46
C LEU A 22 8.86 22.76 -10.50
N LYS A 23 7.66 22.21 -10.75
CA LYS A 23 6.50 22.40 -9.88
C LYS A 23 6.68 21.62 -8.58
N SER A 24 6.56 22.31 -7.46
CA SER A 24 6.46 21.68 -6.14
C SER A 24 5.05 21.10 -5.96
N VAL A 25 4.94 19.80 -5.66
CA VAL A 25 3.67 19.11 -5.38
C VAL A 25 3.72 18.42 -4.01
N ASP A 26 2.57 18.19 -3.39
CA ASP A 26 2.50 17.52 -2.08
C ASP A 26 2.46 16.00 -2.19
N THR A 27 1.96 15.47 -3.31
CA THR A 27 1.97 14.05 -3.62
C THR A 27 2.40 13.86 -5.06
N PHE A 28 3.33 12.94 -5.29
CA PHE A 28 3.84 12.59 -6.61
C PHE A 28 3.73 11.08 -6.82
N SER A 29 3.08 10.66 -7.90
CA SER A 29 3.00 9.25 -8.26
C SER A 29 4.21 8.87 -9.11
N TYR A 30 5.05 7.98 -8.59
CA TYR A 30 6.23 7.46 -9.27
C TYR A 30 6.20 5.94 -9.31
N LEU A 31 6.24 5.35 -10.52
CA LEU A 31 6.22 3.89 -10.72
C LEU A 31 5.09 3.18 -9.95
N GLY A 32 3.95 3.86 -9.81
CA GLY A 32 2.77 3.36 -9.09
C GLY A 32 2.82 3.50 -7.57
N SER A 33 3.84 4.15 -6.99
CA SER A 33 3.92 4.53 -5.57
C SER A 33 3.61 6.01 -5.40
N ASN A 34 2.95 6.38 -4.31
CA ASN A 34 2.65 7.77 -3.98
C ASN A 34 3.67 8.31 -2.97
N LEU A 35 4.52 9.23 -3.44
CA LEU A 35 5.51 9.94 -2.63
C LEU A 35 4.87 11.19 -2.04
N SER A 36 4.72 11.21 -0.71
CA SER A 36 4.18 12.35 0.04
C SER A 36 5.32 13.27 0.50
N ARG A 37 5.15 14.59 0.38
CA ARG A 37 6.09 15.60 0.92
C ARG A 37 6.30 15.41 2.43
N SER A 38 5.29 14.92 3.14
CA SER A 38 5.34 14.70 4.58
C SER A 38 6.25 13.53 4.99
N THR A 39 6.83 12.80 4.02
CA THR A 39 7.62 11.56 4.20
C THR A 39 6.87 10.44 4.94
N LYS A 40 5.56 10.61 5.17
CA LYS A 40 4.75 9.64 5.90
C LYS A 40 4.40 8.49 4.99
N ILE A 41 4.74 7.29 5.46
CA ILE A 41 4.44 6.04 4.76
C ILE A 41 2.96 5.62 4.87
N ASP A 42 2.18 6.29 5.73
CA ASP A 42 0.76 6.01 5.96
C ASP A 42 -0.06 6.06 4.67
N ASP A 43 0.17 7.07 3.83
CA ASP A 43 -0.57 7.27 2.58
C ASP A 43 -0.28 6.15 1.57
N GLU A 44 0.99 5.74 1.46
CA GLU A 44 1.41 4.65 0.58
C GLU A 44 0.90 3.30 1.07
N VAL A 45 0.98 3.01 2.37
CA VAL A 45 0.41 1.78 2.96
C VAL A 45 -1.10 1.71 2.72
N THR A 46 -1.80 2.83 2.89
CA THR A 46 -3.24 2.93 2.61
C THR A 46 -3.54 2.71 1.14
N HIS A 47 -2.70 3.26 0.25
CA HIS A 47 -2.81 3.07 -1.19
C HIS A 47 -2.66 1.59 -1.57
N ARG A 48 -1.65 0.89 -1.04
CA ARG A 48 -1.42 -0.53 -1.31
C ARG A 48 -2.49 -1.44 -0.76
N ILE A 49 -2.98 -1.18 0.44
CA ILE A 49 -4.14 -1.91 0.99
C ILE A 49 -5.35 -1.73 0.06
N THR A 50 -5.60 -0.51 -0.42
CA THR A 50 -6.72 -0.24 -1.34
C THR A 50 -6.56 -1.00 -2.66
N LYS A 51 -5.36 -0.98 -3.26
CA LYS A 51 -5.07 -1.74 -4.49
C LYS A 51 -5.21 -3.25 -4.29
N ALA A 52 -4.67 -3.78 -3.20
CA ALA A 52 -4.77 -5.20 -2.88
C ALA A 52 -6.22 -5.62 -2.59
N ARG A 53 -7.02 -4.77 -1.93
CA ARG A 53 -8.47 -4.98 -1.77
C ARG A 53 -9.20 -5.05 -3.10
N GLN A 54 -8.91 -4.14 -4.02
CA GLN A 54 -9.49 -4.15 -5.36
C GLN A 54 -9.12 -5.44 -6.10
N ALA A 55 -7.84 -5.81 -6.12
CA ALA A 55 -7.37 -7.06 -6.73
C ALA A 55 -8.05 -8.29 -6.12
N PHE A 56 -8.19 -8.33 -4.79
CA PHE A 56 -8.88 -9.40 -4.08
C PHE A 56 -10.34 -9.54 -4.51
N GLY A 57 -11.06 -8.42 -4.64
CA GLY A 57 -12.44 -8.39 -5.13
C GLY A 57 -12.55 -8.83 -6.59
N CYS A 58 -11.64 -8.39 -7.46
CA CYS A 58 -11.65 -8.74 -8.89
C CYS A 58 -11.55 -10.26 -9.13
N ILE A 59 -10.78 -10.98 -8.32
CA ILE A 59 -10.60 -12.44 -8.47
C ILE A 59 -11.55 -13.26 -7.60
N GLN A 60 -12.53 -12.63 -6.96
CA GLN A 60 -13.40 -13.30 -5.99
C GLN A 60 -14.19 -14.47 -6.58
N ASN A 61 -14.80 -14.29 -7.75
CA ASN A 61 -15.57 -15.35 -8.39
C ASN A 61 -14.69 -16.42 -9.06
N ILE A 62 -13.47 -16.05 -9.47
CA ILE A 62 -12.54 -16.94 -10.15
C ILE A 62 -11.83 -17.86 -9.14
N ALA A 63 -11.47 -17.33 -7.98
CA ALA A 63 -10.66 -18.04 -6.99
C ALA A 63 -11.43 -18.34 -5.69
N TRP A 64 -11.97 -17.32 -5.01
CA TRP A 64 -12.47 -17.46 -3.63
C TRP A 64 -13.80 -18.23 -3.56
N ASN A 65 -14.77 -17.82 -4.37
CA ASN A 65 -16.11 -18.41 -4.42
C ASN A 65 -16.18 -19.72 -5.23
N ARG A 66 -15.11 -20.05 -5.97
CA ARG A 66 -15.08 -21.27 -6.79
C ARG A 66 -15.02 -22.51 -5.91
N HIS A 67 -16.07 -23.33 -5.97
CA HIS A 67 -16.23 -24.54 -5.16
C HIS A 67 -15.28 -25.67 -5.58
N GLY A 68 -15.03 -25.83 -6.88
CA GLY A 68 -14.14 -26.88 -7.41
C GLY A 68 -12.64 -26.54 -7.33
N LEU A 69 -12.26 -25.43 -6.69
CA LEU A 69 -10.86 -25.04 -6.55
C LEU A 69 -10.35 -25.42 -5.17
N HIS A 70 -9.33 -26.28 -5.12
CA HIS A 70 -8.65 -26.64 -3.88
C HIS A 70 -7.99 -25.42 -3.20
N LEU A 71 -7.75 -25.52 -1.89
CA LEU A 71 -7.13 -24.46 -1.11
C LEU A 71 -5.72 -24.10 -1.60
N ASN A 72 -4.91 -25.08 -2.02
CA ASN A 72 -3.53 -24.84 -2.43
C ASN A 72 -3.41 -23.86 -3.63
N PRO A 73 -4.15 -24.04 -4.75
CA PRO A 73 -4.25 -23.02 -5.79
C PRO A 73 -4.71 -21.64 -5.30
N LYS A 74 -5.67 -21.56 -4.36
CA LYS A 74 -6.12 -20.29 -3.78
C LYS A 74 -5.00 -19.57 -3.04
N PHE A 75 -4.22 -20.31 -2.25
CA PHE A 75 -3.04 -19.76 -1.56
C PHE A 75 -1.95 -19.30 -2.54
N LYS A 76 -1.71 -20.04 -3.62
CA LYS A 76 -0.78 -19.61 -4.67
C LYS A 76 -1.23 -18.30 -5.32
N MET A 77 -2.50 -18.16 -5.66
CA MET A 77 -3.05 -16.90 -6.18
C MET A 77 -2.98 -15.76 -5.17
N PHE A 78 -3.28 -16.04 -3.90
CA PHE A 78 -3.16 -15.05 -2.83
C PHE A 78 -1.73 -14.51 -2.70
N ASN A 79 -0.73 -15.40 -2.63
CA ASN A 79 0.68 -14.99 -2.57
C ASN A 79 1.13 -14.27 -3.85
N ALA A 80 0.75 -14.78 -5.03
CA ALA A 80 1.21 -14.23 -6.31
C ALA A 80 0.58 -12.88 -6.66
N VAL A 81 -0.69 -12.65 -6.30
CA VAL A 81 -1.43 -11.44 -6.71
C VAL A 81 -1.65 -10.48 -5.55
N ILE A 82 -2.09 -10.98 -4.40
CA ILE A 82 -2.52 -10.12 -3.29
C ILE A 82 -1.31 -9.65 -2.47
N ILE A 83 -0.41 -10.57 -2.10
CA ILE A 83 0.79 -10.21 -1.33
C ILE A 83 1.74 -9.35 -2.16
N SER A 84 1.95 -9.69 -3.44
CA SER A 84 2.78 -8.87 -4.35
C SER A 84 2.22 -7.45 -4.51
N THR A 85 0.90 -7.30 -4.65
CA THR A 85 0.26 -5.97 -4.73
C THR A 85 0.35 -5.21 -3.39
N LEU A 86 0.18 -5.90 -2.28
CA LEU A 86 0.21 -5.31 -0.93
C LEU A 86 1.61 -4.83 -0.52
N LEU A 87 2.65 -5.59 -0.89
CA LEU A 87 4.03 -5.33 -0.50
C LEU A 87 4.87 -4.69 -1.62
N TYR A 88 4.25 -4.25 -2.71
CA TYR A 88 4.98 -3.55 -3.76
C TYR A 88 5.63 -2.28 -3.21
N GLY A 89 6.95 -2.18 -3.36
CA GLY A 89 7.74 -1.06 -2.85
C GLY A 89 8.07 -1.15 -1.36
N ALA A 90 7.70 -2.23 -0.67
CA ALA A 90 7.93 -2.39 0.77
C ALA A 90 9.41 -2.35 1.17
N ASP A 91 10.33 -2.71 0.25
CA ASP A 91 11.78 -2.61 0.47
C ASP A 91 12.24 -1.17 0.77
N THR A 92 11.44 -0.17 0.38
CA THR A 92 11.72 1.26 0.60
C THR A 92 10.96 1.85 1.78
N TRP A 93 10.14 1.06 2.46
CA TRP A 93 9.27 1.56 3.53
C TRP A 93 9.94 1.49 4.89
N THR A 94 9.93 2.63 5.61
CA THR A 94 10.19 2.64 7.05
C THR A 94 8.89 2.34 7.80
N ILE A 95 8.63 1.06 8.06
CA ILE A 95 7.38 0.59 8.70
C ILE A 95 7.48 0.73 10.22
N TYR A 96 6.48 1.37 10.83
CA TYR A 96 6.28 1.34 12.29
C TYR A 96 5.14 0.39 12.67
N GLN A 97 4.98 0.13 13.97
CA GLN A 97 4.01 -0.82 14.51
C GLN A 97 2.58 -0.59 14.01
N LYS A 98 2.17 0.68 13.85
CA LYS A 98 0.83 1.05 13.35
C LYS A 98 0.61 0.56 11.92
N GLN A 99 1.56 0.79 11.02
CA GLN A 99 1.45 0.38 9.62
C GLN A 99 1.53 -1.14 9.49
N ALA A 100 2.42 -1.79 10.23
CA ALA A 100 2.49 -3.26 10.29
C ALA A 100 1.17 -3.87 10.78
N HIS A 101 0.54 -3.27 11.80
CA HIS A 101 -0.77 -3.70 12.29
C HIS A 101 -1.85 -3.61 11.19
N ASN A 102 -1.89 -2.51 10.44
CA ASN A 102 -2.86 -2.34 9.35
C ASN A 102 -2.66 -3.35 8.22
N LEU A 103 -1.42 -3.61 7.83
CA LEU A 103 -1.07 -4.63 6.82
C LEU A 103 -1.48 -6.03 7.29
N ASN A 104 -1.15 -6.40 8.53
CA ASN A 104 -1.51 -7.68 9.12
C ASN A 104 -3.02 -7.86 9.26
N HIS A 105 -3.74 -6.81 9.66
CA HIS A 105 -5.19 -6.83 9.74
C HIS A 105 -5.82 -7.14 8.37
N PHE A 106 -5.35 -6.48 7.31
CA PHE A 106 -5.81 -6.78 5.95
C PHE A 106 -5.46 -8.21 5.51
N HIS A 107 -4.21 -8.63 5.74
CA HIS A 107 -3.75 -9.99 5.42
C HIS A 107 -4.63 -11.07 6.08
N LEU A 108 -4.87 -10.96 7.38
CA LEU A 108 -5.71 -11.89 8.14
C LEU A 108 -7.17 -11.86 7.69
N SER A 109 -7.70 -10.68 7.35
CA SER A 109 -9.06 -10.56 6.79
C SER A 109 -9.20 -11.32 5.47
N CYS A 110 -8.24 -11.20 4.55
CA CYS A 110 -8.22 -11.98 3.32
C CYS A 110 -8.12 -13.48 3.58
N LEU A 111 -7.23 -13.91 4.48
CA LEU A 111 -7.07 -15.34 4.81
C LEU A 111 -8.35 -15.94 5.39
N ARG A 112 -9.02 -15.24 6.31
CA ARG A 112 -10.31 -15.68 6.86
C ARG A 112 -11.38 -15.82 5.76
N SER A 113 -11.42 -14.88 4.82
CA SER A 113 -12.34 -14.94 3.68
C SER A 113 -12.06 -16.15 2.77
N ILE A 114 -10.78 -16.42 2.45
CA ILE A 114 -10.38 -17.58 1.62
C ILE A 114 -10.74 -18.90 2.32
N LEU A 115 -10.52 -18.97 3.63
CA LEU A 115 -10.79 -20.13 4.46
C LEU A 115 -12.26 -20.27 4.88
N LYS A 116 -13.12 -19.29 4.54
CA LYS A 116 -14.52 -19.20 4.95
C LYS A 116 -14.71 -19.23 6.48
N LEU A 117 -13.77 -18.63 7.21
CA LEU A 117 -13.85 -18.42 8.65
C LEU A 117 -14.58 -17.09 8.89
N ARG A 118 -15.69 -17.14 9.63
CA ARG A 118 -16.50 -15.96 9.97
C ARG A 118 -15.96 -15.27 11.21
#